data_AF-K7QX13-F1
#
_entry.id   AF-K7QX13-F1
#
_cell.length_a   1.000
_cell.length_b   1.000
_cell.length_c   1.000
_cell.angle_alpha   90.00
_cell.angle_beta   90.00
_cell.angle_gamma   90.00
#
_symmetry.space_group_name_H-M   'P 1'
#
loop_
_entity.id
_entity.type
_entity.pdbx_description
1 polymer ?
#
loop_
_entity_poly.entity_id
_entity_poly.type
_entity_poly.pdbx_seq_one_letter_code
_entity_poly.pdbx_strand_id
1 'polypeptide(L)'
;MTPEEVKGNGYQKPEVQAGISAASRAFLEALARRKRARGEEVPPLYQQLLGLLPEGPLTPEGAQEHSQGTEAVAATLPPPPPALSALPEGPIPTREELAQSPPPPEVMPQSPLAVADRLLAKGEAEGTLPPLSERAREVYRTLLALGVAWLRRLLGGKRPPRSLSQLTVFVPNDALIAVLGIPSASLYRALGELTEKGLITRAAWRTAATLRGKGGVYAAGTLYAVRLPHRTRRPRLGAEDFAYPWRDLEGDVERGKTAWRALRESKEKPLKGDAEVLEFLLDFSLSPPQAKNPVSY
;
A
#
# COMPACT_ATOMS: atom_id res chain seq x y z
N MET A 1 -15.78 -37.83 -36.43
CA MET A 1 -15.90 -36.42 -36.03
C MET A 1 -17.22 -36.26 -35.32
N THR A 2 -17.18 -36.15 -33.99
CA THR A 2 -18.31 -35.91 -33.10
C THR A 2 -17.84 -34.89 -32.06
N PRO A 3 -18.45 -33.71 -31.97
CA PRO A 3 -18.13 -32.75 -30.92
C PRO A 3 -18.80 -33.15 -29.61
N GLU A 4 -17.97 -33.24 -28.58
CA GLU A 4 -18.27 -33.61 -27.21
C GLU A 4 -19.05 -32.52 -26.44
N GLU A 5 -19.76 -33.04 -25.44
CA GLU A 5 -20.47 -32.44 -24.34
C GLU A 5 -19.80 -31.19 -23.70
N VAL A 6 -20.49 -30.05 -23.75
CA VAL A 6 -20.21 -28.91 -22.86
C VAL A 6 -21.10 -29.04 -21.64
N LYS A 7 -20.59 -29.67 -20.58
CA LYS A 7 -21.16 -29.62 -19.23
C LYS A 7 -20.96 -28.22 -18.65
N GLY A 8 -22.06 -27.50 -18.45
CA GLY A 8 -22.09 -26.24 -17.70
C GLY A 8 -21.87 -26.50 -16.21
N ASN A 9 -20.74 -26.04 -15.67
CA ASN A 9 -20.54 -25.91 -14.23
C ASN A 9 -21.19 -24.61 -13.76
N GLY A 10 -22.40 -24.75 -13.20
CA GLY A 10 -23.12 -23.68 -12.53
C GLY A 10 -22.35 -23.21 -11.30
N TYR A 11 -22.04 -21.91 -11.26
CA TYR A 11 -21.56 -21.23 -10.07
C TYR A 11 -22.66 -21.25 -9.00
N GLN A 12 -22.44 -22.01 -7.92
CA GLN A 12 -23.21 -21.89 -6.69
C GLN A 12 -22.95 -20.51 -6.07
N LYS A 13 -23.99 -19.68 -6.03
CA LYS A 13 -24.01 -18.43 -5.25
C LYS A 13 -24.00 -18.77 -3.76
N PRO A 14 -23.08 -18.24 -2.94
CA PRO A 14 -23.29 -18.19 -1.50
C PRO A 14 -24.42 -17.19 -1.24
N GLU A 15 -25.49 -17.69 -0.64
CA GLU A 15 -26.65 -16.91 -0.20
C GLU A 15 -26.21 -15.82 0.77
N VAL A 16 -26.47 -14.57 0.38
CA VAL A 16 -26.26 -13.38 1.21
C VAL A 16 -27.47 -13.27 2.14
N GLN A 17 -27.40 -13.89 3.30
CA GLN A 17 -28.26 -13.56 4.44
C GLN A 17 -27.40 -13.36 5.70
N ALA A 18 -26.65 -12.27 5.71
CA ALA A 18 -26.24 -11.64 6.95
C ALA A 18 -26.96 -10.30 7.02
N GLY A 19 -28.01 -10.22 7.85
CA GLY A 19 -28.64 -8.96 8.19
C GLY A 19 -27.57 -7.94 8.60
N ILE A 20 -27.74 -6.69 8.18
CA ILE A 20 -26.82 -5.60 8.47
C ILE A 20 -26.53 -5.58 9.97
N SER A 21 -25.26 -5.74 10.36
CA SER A 21 -24.87 -5.68 11.77
C SER A 21 -25.29 -4.34 12.39
N ALA A 22 -25.54 -4.32 13.70
CA ALA A 22 -25.90 -3.09 14.41
C ALA A 22 -24.91 -1.93 14.17
N ALA A 23 -23.62 -2.26 14.01
CA ALA A 23 -22.57 -1.29 13.68
C ALA A 23 -22.72 -0.73 12.25
N SER A 24 -23.06 -1.59 11.29
CA SER A 24 -23.31 -1.18 9.90
C SER A 24 -24.59 -0.34 9.78
N ARG A 25 -25.63 -0.62 10.58
CA ARG A 25 -26.83 0.24 10.66
C ARG A 25 -26.52 1.61 11.24
N ALA A 26 -25.80 1.67 12.36
CA ALA A 26 -25.39 2.93 12.98
C ALA A 26 -24.53 3.80 12.04
N PHE A 27 -23.64 3.17 11.26
CA PHE A 27 -22.86 3.85 10.22
C PHE A 27 -23.75 4.42 9.11
N LEU A 28 -24.72 3.64 8.61
CA LEU A 28 -25.64 4.09 7.56
C LEU A 28 -26.57 5.22 8.04
N GLU A 29 -27.02 5.18 9.29
CA GLU A 29 -27.80 6.26 9.90
C GLU A 29 -26.99 7.56 10.05
N ALA A 30 -25.73 7.46 10.51
CA ALA A 30 -24.83 8.60 10.61
C ALA A 30 -24.51 9.21 9.23
N LEU A 31 -24.31 8.35 8.22
CA LEU A 31 -24.10 8.76 6.83
C LEU A 31 -25.34 9.48 6.28
N ALA A 32 -26.53 8.93 6.51
CA ALA A 32 -27.79 9.52 6.07
C ALA A 32 -28.07 10.88 6.74
N ARG A 33 -27.80 11.02 8.05
CA ARG A 33 -27.89 12.31 8.75
C ARG A 33 -26.93 13.35 8.18
N ARG A 34 -25.68 12.96 7.89
CA ARG A 34 -24.66 13.85 7.31
C ARG A 34 -25.01 14.31 5.90
N LYS A 35 -25.63 13.45 5.08
CA LYS A 35 -26.07 13.80 3.72
C LYS A 35 -27.27 14.73 3.73
N ARG A 36 -28.27 14.48 4.59
CA ARG A 36 -29.41 15.39 4.77
C ARG A 36 -28.98 16.78 5.27
N ALA A 37 -28.01 16.85 6.18
CA ALA A 37 -27.44 18.11 6.65
C ALA A 37 -26.69 18.91 5.55
N ARG A 38 -26.34 18.26 4.42
CA ARG A 38 -25.70 18.87 3.25
C ARG A 38 -26.66 19.14 2.10
N GLY A 39 -27.96 18.84 2.27
CA GLY A 39 -28.95 18.96 1.19
C GLY A 39 -28.79 17.93 0.07
N GLU A 40 -28.03 16.85 0.30
CA GLU A 40 -27.82 15.78 -0.68
C GLU A 40 -28.85 14.66 -0.47
N GLU A 41 -29.48 14.19 -1.54
CA GLU A 41 -30.40 13.05 -1.49
C GLU A 41 -29.67 11.74 -1.19
N VAL A 42 -30.27 10.91 -0.34
CA VAL A 42 -29.73 9.61 0.05
C VAL A 42 -30.07 8.59 -1.04
N PRO A 43 -29.09 7.93 -1.69
CA PRO A 43 -29.37 6.99 -2.77
C PRO A 43 -30.29 5.83 -2.33
N PRO A 44 -31.20 5.35 -3.22
CA PRO A 44 -32.30 4.45 -2.87
C PRO A 44 -31.84 3.11 -2.26
N LEU A 45 -30.67 2.62 -2.64
CA LEU A 45 -30.06 1.41 -2.10
C LEU A 45 -29.77 1.50 -0.59
N TYR A 46 -29.49 2.70 -0.06
CA TYR A 46 -29.32 2.93 1.36
C TYR A 46 -30.64 3.05 2.12
N GLN A 47 -31.71 3.49 1.45
CA GLN A 47 -33.05 3.58 2.03
C GLN A 47 -33.66 2.19 2.23
N GLN A 48 -33.38 1.26 1.31
CA GLN A 48 -33.75 -0.14 1.40
C GLN A 48 -33.00 -0.86 2.54
N LEU A 49 -31.70 -0.59 2.69
CA LEU A 49 -30.88 -1.11 3.80
C LEU A 49 -31.28 -0.54 5.18
N LEU A 50 -31.86 0.67 5.22
CA LEU A 50 -32.36 1.32 6.44
C LEU A 50 -33.84 0.98 6.75
N GLY A 51 -34.49 0.13 5.94
CA GLY A 51 -35.87 -0.30 6.17
C GLY A 51 -36.92 0.82 6.02
N LEU A 52 -36.64 1.86 5.23
CA LEU A 52 -37.52 3.02 5.04
C LEU A 52 -38.53 2.86 3.88
N LEU A 53 -38.55 1.70 3.22
CA LEU A 53 -39.54 1.30 2.21
C LEU A 53 -40.11 -0.07 2.60
N PRO A 54 -41.41 -0.34 2.35
CA PRO A 54 -42.03 -1.58 2.74
C PRO A 54 -41.43 -2.74 1.92
N GLU A 55 -40.87 -3.72 2.63
CA GLU A 55 -40.60 -5.06 2.12
C GLU A 55 -41.94 -5.74 1.81
N GLY A 56 -42.09 -6.27 0.60
CA GLY A 56 -43.28 -7.00 0.17
C GLY A 56 -42.93 -8.10 -0.82
N PRO A 57 -43.71 -9.20 -0.86
CA PRO A 57 -43.34 -10.41 -0.12
C PRO A 57 -43.41 -11.68 -0.99
N LEU A 58 -42.81 -12.79 -0.53
CA LEU A 58 -43.42 -14.13 -0.58
C LEU A 58 -42.80 -15.04 0.51
N THR A 59 -43.60 -15.30 1.54
CA THR A 59 -43.46 -16.25 2.66
C THR A 59 -43.93 -17.68 2.23
N PRO A 60 -44.17 -18.64 3.15
CA PRO A 60 -43.24 -19.43 3.99
C PRO A 60 -43.58 -20.94 3.92
N GLU A 61 -42.83 -21.84 4.57
CA GLU A 61 -43.36 -22.99 5.34
C GLU A 61 -42.25 -23.96 5.77
N GLY A 62 -42.29 -24.39 7.04
CA GLY A 62 -41.73 -25.68 7.45
C GLY A 62 -40.75 -25.68 8.62
N ALA A 63 -41.23 -26.24 9.75
CA ALA A 63 -40.51 -26.90 10.85
C ALA A 63 -39.67 -26.01 11.79
N GLN A 64 -40.18 -25.63 12.96
CA GLN A 64 -40.33 -26.42 14.19
C GLN A 64 -39.02 -26.94 14.82
N GLU A 65 -38.81 -26.44 16.05
CA GLU A 65 -38.35 -27.13 17.27
C GLU A 65 -37.01 -27.88 17.27
N HIS A 66 -36.17 -27.53 18.25
CA HIS A 66 -35.70 -28.36 19.38
C HIS A 66 -34.56 -27.59 20.09
N SER A 67 -34.78 -27.18 21.35
CA SER A 67 -34.17 -27.75 22.58
C SER A 67 -32.68 -27.42 22.76
N GLN A 68 -32.09 -27.16 23.92
CA GLN A 68 -32.45 -26.92 25.31
C GLN A 68 -31.09 -26.65 26.00
N GLY A 69 -31.09 -25.86 27.07
CA GLY A 69 -30.23 -26.09 28.25
C GLY A 69 -28.73 -25.76 28.18
N THR A 70 -28.30 -24.76 28.95
CA THR A 70 -27.30 -24.82 30.05
C THR A 70 -26.94 -23.39 30.45
N GLU A 71 -27.53 -22.90 31.55
CA GLU A 71 -26.97 -22.89 32.91
C GLU A 71 -25.89 -21.82 33.13
N ALA A 72 -26.22 -20.96 34.11
CA ALA A 72 -25.44 -19.86 34.61
C ALA A 72 -24.19 -20.36 35.35
N VAL A 73 -23.05 -19.69 35.14
CA VAL A 73 -21.90 -19.79 36.04
C VAL A 73 -21.43 -18.39 36.40
N ALA A 74 -21.37 -18.17 37.71
CA ALA A 74 -21.05 -16.94 38.40
C ALA A 74 -19.66 -16.40 38.03
N ALA A 75 -19.62 -15.10 37.76
CA ALA A 75 -18.39 -14.35 37.51
C ALA A 75 -17.56 -14.26 38.80
N THR A 76 -16.40 -14.92 38.80
CA THR A 76 -15.37 -14.75 39.84
C THR A 76 -14.36 -13.71 39.33
N LEU A 77 -14.18 -12.63 40.08
CA LEU A 77 -13.23 -11.55 39.78
C LEU A 77 -11.77 -12.06 39.88
N PRO A 78 -10.86 -11.68 38.96
CA PRO A 78 -9.45 -12.01 39.07
C PRO A 78 -8.75 -11.13 40.13
N PRO A 79 -7.73 -11.65 40.85
CA PRO A 79 -6.94 -10.89 41.81
C PRO A 79 -6.04 -9.84 41.12
N PRO A 80 -5.62 -8.77 41.84
CA PRO A 80 -4.80 -7.69 41.28
C PRO A 80 -3.36 -8.15 40.98
N PRO A 81 -2.66 -7.50 40.03
CA PRO A 81 -1.32 -7.89 39.61
C PRO A 81 -0.27 -7.60 40.72
N PRO A 82 0.81 -8.39 40.80
CA PRO A 82 1.90 -8.16 41.73
C PRO A 82 2.66 -6.88 41.39
N ALA A 83 3.11 -6.18 42.44
CA ALA A 83 3.81 -4.91 42.39
C ALA A 83 5.08 -4.96 41.52
N LEU A 84 5.27 -3.93 40.70
CA LEU A 84 6.50 -3.61 39.97
C LEU A 84 7.63 -3.26 40.96
N SER A 85 8.28 -4.28 41.52
CA SER A 85 9.48 -4.10 42.34
C SER A 85 10.52 -5.14 41.97
N ALA A 86 11.28 -4.88 40.91
CA ALA A 86 12.64 -5.38 40.69
C ALA A 86 13.19 -4.83 39.36
N LEU A 87 13.58 -3.55 39.34
CA LEU A 87 14.60 -3.10 38.39
C LEU A 87 15.96 -3.37 39.05
N PRO A 88 16.93 -4.02 38.37
CA PRO A 88 18.27 -4.16 38.91
C PRO A 88 18.91 -2.76 39.03
N GLU A 89 19.34 -2.43 40.25
CA GLU A 89 20.16 -1.25 40.57
C GLU A 89 21.55 -1.40 39.92
N GLY A 90 21.63 -1.13 38.63
CA GLY A 90 22.88 -0.75 37.97
C GLY A 90 23.03 0.77 38.00
N PRO A 91 24.25 1.32 38.13
CA PRO A 91 24.45 2.76 38.08
C PRO A 91 23.92 3.29 36.75
N ILE A 92 22.95 4.21 36.83
CA ILE A 92 22.44 4.93 35.66
C ILE A 92 23.63 5.73 35.11
N PRO A 93 24.07 5.50 33.87
CA PRO A 93 25.21 6.21 33.31
C PRO A 93 24.94 7.71 33.35
N THR A 94 25.93 8.44 33.82
CA THR A 94 25.85 9.88 34.08
C THR A 94 25.70 10.62 32.74
N ARG A 95 25.03 11.78 32.74
CA ARG A 95 24.85 12.62 31.54
C ARG A 95 26.17 12.95 30.83
N GLU A 96 27.27 12.95 31.57
CA GLU A 96 28.64 13.15 31.06
C GLU A 96 29.20 11.92 30.34
N GLU A 97 28.91 10.70 30.80
CA GLU A 97 29.33 9.45 30.15
C GLU A 97 28.59 9.23 28.82
N LEU A 98 27.31 9.62 28.76
CA LEU A 98 26.51 9.68 27.52
C LEU A 98 26.99 10.77 26.54
N ALA A 99 27.69 11.80 27.02
CA ALA A 99 28.22 12.88 26.20
C ALA A 99 29.64 12.58 25.65
N GLN A 100 30.40 11.71 26.33
CA GLN A 100 31.79 11.39 25.98
C GLN A 100 31.94 10.28 24.93
N SER A 101 30.91 9.49 24.68
CA SER A 101 30.83 8.67 23.47
C SER A 101 30.00 9.41 22.42
N PRO A 102 30.60 10.13 21.46
CA PRO A 102 29.84 10.51 20.28
C PRO A 102 29.23 9.23 19.72
N PRO A 103 27.91 9.20 19.41
CA PRO A 103 27.36 8.04 18.74
C PRO A 103 28.23 7.80 17.50
N PRO A 104 28.68 6.55 17.25
CA PRO A 104 29.47 6.27 16.06
C PRO A 104 28.73 6.90 14.89
N PRO A 105 29.41 7.62 13.97
CA PRO A 105 28.74 8.21 12.84
C PRO A 105 27.92 7.10 12.21
N GLU A 106 26.60 7.20 12.33
CA GLU A 106 25.69 6.23 11.74
C GLU A 106 25.95 6.39 10.26
N VAL A 107 26.83 5.53 9.71
CA VAL A 107 27.14 5.51 8.30
C VAL A 107 25.83 5.14 7.66
N MET A 108 25.08 6.17 7.25
CA MET A 108 23.86 6.03 6.48
C MET A 108 24.25 5.07 5.36
N PRO A 109 23.63 3.87 5.28
CA PRO A 109 24.01 2.90 4.26
C PRO A 109 23.95 3.63 2.92
N GLN A 110 25.10 3.72 2.24
CA GLN A 110 25.25 4.69 1.16
C GLN A 110 24.27 4.37 0.02
N SER A 111 24.02 3.08 -0.25
CA SER A 111 23.06 2.67 -1.28
C SER A 111 21.61 2.56 -0.74
N PRO A 112 20.61 3.05 -1.49
CA PRO A 112 19.19 2.85 -1.16
C PRO A 112 18.79 1.37 -1.05
N LEU A 113 19.48 0.48 -1.76
CA LEU A 113 19.25 -0.96 -1.70
C LEU A 113 19.73 -1.58 -0.40
N ALA A 114 20.89 -1.17 0.12
CA ALA A 114 21.33 -1.61 1.45
C ALA A 114 20.36 -1.14 2.55
N VAL A 115 19.72 0.02 2.38
CA VAL A 115 18.65 0.47 3.29
C VAL A 115 17.44 -0.46 3.17
N ALA A 116 17.01 -0.78 1.95
CA ALA A 116 15.89 -1.68 1.71
C ALA A 116 16.15 -3.07 2.32
N ASP A 117 17.34 -3.63 2.14
CA ASP A 117 17.73 -4.92 2.71
C ASP A 117 17.70 -4.90 4.25
N ARG A 118 18.21 -3.83 4.87
CA ARG A 118 18.10 -3.64 6.33
C ARG A 118 16.66 -3.50 6.80
N LEU A 119 15.81 -2.79 6.04
CA LEU A 119 14.39 -2.64 6.36
C LEU A 119 13.67 -3.98 6.28
N LEU A 120 13.96 -4.80 5.26
CA LEU A 120 13.39 -6.14 5.12
C LEU A 120 13.81 -7.04 6.28
N ALA A 121 15.11 -7.12 6.57
CA ALA A 121 15.64 -7.91 7.68
C ALA A 121 15.03 -7.48 9.03
N LYS A 122 14.83 -6.17 9.23
CA LYS A 122 14.15 -5.65 10.42
C LYS A 122 12.69 -6.12 10.50
N GLY A 123 11.95 -6.07 9.40
CA GLY A 123 10.56 -6.56 9.36
C GLY A 123 10.44 -8.07 9.58
N GLU A 124 11.45 -8.85 9.17
CA GLU A 124 11.52 -10.29 9.45
C GLU A 124 11.81 -10.57 10.93
N ALA A 125 12.79 -9.88 11.51
CA ALA A 125 13.14 -10.01 12.92
C ALA A 125 11.98 -9.60 13.85
N GLU A 126 11.20 -8.60 13.46
CA GLU A 126 10.01 -8.14 14.21
C GLU A 126 8.74 -8.96 13.91
N GLY A 127 8.77 -9.90 12.96
CA GLY A 127 7.62 -10.71 12.57
C GLY A 127 6.49 -9.94 11.86
N THR A 128 6.76 -8.72 11.39
CA THR A 128 5.78 -7.85 10.71
C THR A 128 5.76 -8.04 9.18
N LEU A 129 6.76 -8.74 8.63
CA LEU A 129 6.82 -9.11 7.23
C LEU A 129 6.21 -10.51 7.04
N PRO A 130 5.09 -10.65 6.32
CA PRO A 130 4.55 -11.97 5.97
C PRO A 130 5.53 -12.71 5.04
N PRO A 131 5.51 -14.05 5.00
CA PRO A 131 6.35 -14.82 4.09
C PRO A 131 6.05 -14.38 2.65
N LEU A 132 7.07 -14.22 1.80
CA LEU A 132 6.93 -13.78 0.41
C LEU A 132 7.56 -14.79 -0.54
N SER A 133 7.02 -14.92 -1.75
CA SER A 133 7.76 -15.56 -2.83
C SER A 133 9.04 -14.78 -3.12
N GLU A 134 10.08 -15.47 -3.61
CA GLU A 134 11.35 -14.83 -3.98
C GLU A 134 11.12 -13.65 -4.93
N ARG A 135 10.20 -13.83 -5.89
CA ARG A 135 9.84 -12.80 -6.86
C ARG A 135 9.14 -11.60 -6.22
N ALA A 136 8.15 -11.83 -5.34
CA ALA A 136 7.49 -10.74 -4.63
C ALA A 136 8.47 -9.98 -3.72
N ARG A 137 9.41 -10.70 -3.09
CA ARG A 137 10.48 -10.11 -2.28
C ARG A 137 11.39 -9.21 -3.12
N GLU A 138 11.80 -9.65 -4.31
CA GLU A 138 12.64 -8.89 -5.23
C GLU A 138 11.95 -7.61 -5.72
N VAL A 139 10.67 -7.71 -6.12
CA VAL A 139 9.85 -6.55 -6.50
C VAL A 139 9.71 -5.58 -5.33
N TYR A 140 9.42 -6.09 -4.13
CA TYR A 140 9.24 -5.27 -2.93
C TYR A 140 10.55 -4.57 -2.51
N ARG A 141 11.69 -5.28 -2.55
CA ARG A 141 13.03 -4.72 -2.34
C ARG A 141 13.30 -3.56 -3.29
N THR A 142 12.99 -3.74 -4.57
CA THR A 142 13.21 -2.71 -5.61
C THR A 142 12.34 -1.48 -5.36
N LEU A 143 11.06 -1.67 -5.05
CA LEU A 143 10.14 -0.57 -4.72
C LEU A 143 10.55 0.18 -3.44
N LEU A 144 11.00 -0.54 -2.41
CA LEU A 144 11.53 0.06 -1.18
C LEU A 144 12.76 0.91 -1.47
N ALA A 145 13.72 0.37 -2.22
CA ALA A 145 14.93 1.09 -2.58
C ALA A 145 14.63 2.34 -3.40
N LEU A 146 13.71 2.24 -4.36
CA LEU A 146 13.25 3.37 -5.16
C LEU A 146 12.60 4.45 -4.28
N GLY A 147 11.74 4.06 -3.34
CA GLY A 147 11.14 4.98 -2.38
C GLY A 147 12.13 5.62 -1.41
N VAL A 148 13.15 4.89 -0.98
CA VAL A 148 14.24 5.44 -0.16
C VAL A 148 15.06 6.44 -0.95
N ALA A 149 15.39 6.13 -2.21
CA ALA A 149 16.13 7.05 -3.08
C ALA A 149 15.33 8.35 -3.33
N TRP A 150 14.04 8.21 -3.61
CA TRP A 150 13.12 9.33 -3.76
C TRP A 150 13.02 10.18 -2.49
N LEU A 151 12.83 9.54 -1.33
CA LEU A 151 12.76 10.22 -0.03
C LEU A 151 14.06 10.98 0.29
N ARG A 152 15.22 10.42 -0.07
CA ARG A 152 16.51 11.11 0.08
C ARG A 152 16.59 12.37 -0.78
N ARG A 153 16.12 12.30 -2.03
CA ARG A 153 16.05 13.48 -2.93
C ARG A 153 15.11 14.56 -2.36
N LEU A 154 13.97 14.14 -1.79
CA LEU A 154 13.01 15.05 -1.14
C LEU A 154 13.58 15.73 0.11
N LEU A 155 14.25 14.97 0.98
CA LEU A 155 14.71 15.46 2.28
C LEU A 155 16.05 16.20 2.23
N GLY A 156 16.83 16.06 1.15
CA GLY A 156 18.10 16.77 0.97
C GLY A 156 19.10 16.54 2.11
N GLY A 157 19.14 15.34 2.68
CA GLY A 157 20.00 14.98 3.82
C GLY A 157 19.36 15.13 5.20
N LYS A 158 18.13 15.64 5.30
CA LYS A 158 17.37 15.64 6.56
C LYS A 158 16.95 14.21 6.95
N ARG A 159 16.82 13.98 8.26
CA ARG A 159 16.36 12.70 8.78
C ARG A 159 14.87 12.48 8.45
N PRO A 160 14.46 11.27 8.06
CA PRO A 160 13.06 10.96 7.85
C PRO A 160 12.30 11.05 9.18
N PRO A 161 11.02 11.47 9.16
CA PRO A 161 10.23 11.57 10.38
C PRO A 161 10.03 10.18 10.99
N ARG A 162 10.06 10.09 12.32
CA ARG A 162 9.83 8.82 13.05
C ARG A 162 8.42 8.26 12.84
N SER A 163 7.47 9.08 12.39
CA SER A 163 6.11 8.70 12.05
C SER A 163 5.97 8.12 10.64
N LEU A 164 7.04 8.13 9.82
CA LEU A 164 7.01 7.58 8.46
C LEU A 164 6.60 6.11 8.52
N SER A 165 5.46 5.79 7.90
CA SER A 165 4.91 4.42 7.84
C SER A 165 4.95 3.81 6.45
N GLN A 166 5.03 4.64 5.41
CA GLN A 166 5.02 4.23 4.02
C GLN A 166 5.89 5.17 3.17
N LEU A 167 6.22 4.72 1.96
CA LEU A 167 6.90 5.48 0.92
C LEU A 167 5.99 5.58 -0.30
N THR A 168 5.78 6.77 -0.84
CA THR A 168 5.09 6.95 -2.13
C THR A 168 6.11 6.95 -3.25
N VAL A 169 5.87 6.13 -4.27
CA VAL A 169 6.79 5.92 -5.40
C VAL A 169 6.02 5.90 -6.70
N PHE A 170 6.52 6.60 -7.72
CA PHE A 170 6.03 6.51 -9.09
C PHE A 170 6.99 5.71 -9.95
N VAL A 171 6.47 4.77 -10.74
CA VAL A 171 7.25 4.06 -11.74
C VAL A 171 6.36 3.48 -12.86
N PRO A 172 6.80 3.55 -14.13
CA PRO A 172 6.17 2.79 -15.21
C PRO A 172 6.39 1.28 -15.02
N ASN A 173 5.34 0.47 -15.05
CA ASN A 173 5.46 -0.99 -14.84
C ASN A 173 6.35 -1.66 -15.88
N ASP A 174 6.34 -1.14 -17.11
CA ASP A 174 7.22 -1.59 -18.17
C ASP A 174 8.70 -1.40 -17.82
N ALA A 175 9.05 -0.28 -17.18
CA ALA A 175 10.43 -0.04 -16.73
C ALA A 175 10.83 -1.04 -15.62
N LEU A 176 9.91 -1.36 -14.69
CA LEU A 176 10.13 -2.43 -13.69
C LEU A 176 10.33 -3.79 -14.36
N ILE A 177 9.52 -4.12 -15.38
CA ILE A 177 9.62 -5.36 -16.15
C ILE A 177 11.01 -5.51 -16.79
N ALA A 178 11.51 -4.45 -17.45
CA ALA A 178 12.83 -4.48 -18.07
C ALA A 178 13.95 -4.64 -17.05
N VAL A 179 13.91 -3.85 -15.99
CA VAL A 179 14.95 -3.86 -14.94
C VAL A 179 15.05 -5.21 -14.26
N LEU A 180 13.91 -5.80 -13.91
CA LEU A 180 13.87 -7.10 -13.22
C LEU A 180 14.08 -8.28 -14.18
N GLY A 181 14.07 -8.04 -15.49
CA GLY A 181 14.22 -9.09 -16.51
C GLY A 181 13.10 -10.13 -16.47
N ILE A 182 11.88 -9.74 -16.07
CA ILE A 182 10.76 -10.68 -15.87
C ILE A 182 9.64 -10.53 -16.88
N PRO A 183 8.88 -11.60 -17.16
CA PRO A 183 7.64 -11.48 -17.92
C PRO A 183 6.62 -10.59 -17.21
N SER A 184 5.80 -9.87 -17.99
CA SER A 184 4.72 -9.00 -17.48
C SER A 184 3.79 -9.75 -16.53
N ALA A 185 3.38 -10.97 -16.89
CA ALA A 185 2.55 -11.82 -16.03
C ALA A 185 3.19 -12.09 -14.66
N SER A 186 4.51 -12.29 -14.61
CA SER A 186 5.25 -12.51 -13.37
C SER A 186 5.27 -11.26 -12.49
N LEU A 187 5.44 -10.07 -13.07
CA LEU A 187 5.32 -8.82 -12.31
C LEU A 187 3.93 -8.69 -11.71
N TYR A 188 2.86 -8.87 -12.49
CA TYR A 188 1.50 -8.70 -11.98
C TYR A 188 1.11 -9.73 -10.92
N ARG A 189 1.62 -10.97 -11.01
CA ARG A 189 1.47 -11.98 -9.94
C ARG A 189 2.16 -11.52 -8.65
N ALA A 190 3.41 -11.07 -8.75
CA ALA A 190 4.15 -10.54 -7.59
C ALA A 190 3.46 -9.31 -6.98
N LEU A 191 3.00 -8.36 -7.81
CA LEU A 191 2.24 -7.19 -7.34
C LEU A 191 0.91 -7.58 -6.70
N GLY A 192 0.23 -8.62 -7.20
CA GLY A 192 -0.98 -9.19 -6.60
C GLY A 192 -0.69 -9.71 -5.20
N GLU A 193 0.32 -10.57 -5.05
CA GLU A 193 0.77 -11.10 -3.76
C GLU A 193 1.11 -9.99 -2.75
N LEU A 194 1.85 -8.97 -3.17
CA LEU A 194 2.21 -7.83 -2.31
C LEU A 194 0.98 -7.01 -1.89
N THR A 195 -0.03 -6.90 -2.77
CA THR A 195 -1.27 -6.18 -2.47
C THR A 195 -2.13 -6.96 -1.49
N GLU A 196 -2.29 -8.27 -1.71
CA GLU A 196 -3.04 -9.18 -0.83
C GLU A 196 -2.46 -9.17 0.60
N LYS A 197 -1.13 -9.20 0.70
CA LYS A 197 -0.37 -9.13 1.96
C LYS A 197 -0.32 -7.74 2.58
N GLY A 198 -0.94 -6.73 1.95
CA GLY A 198 -1.02 -5.36 2.47
C GLY A 198 0.35 -4.68 2.57
N LEU A 199 1.31 -5.09 1.73
CA LEU A 199 2.64 -4.45 1.64
C LEU A 199 2.64 -3.26 0.69
N ILE A 200 1.77 -3.29 -0.32
CA ILE A 200 1.62 -2.18 -1.25
C ILE A 200 0.15 -1.83 -1.46
N THR A 201 -0.09 -0.60 -1.84
CA THR A 201 -1.32 -0.16 -2.53
C THR A 201 -0.89 0.53 -3.80
N ARG A 202 -1.56 0.26 -4.92
CA ARG A 202 -1.16 0.79 -6.21
C ARG A 202 -2.34 1.34 -7.00
N ALA A 203 -2.09 2.40 -7.76
CA ALA A 203 -3.07 3.01 -8.64
C ALA A 203 -2.38 3.58 -9.89
N ALA A 204 -3.06 3.53 -11.03
CA ALA A 204 -2.56 4.18 -12.23
C ALA A 204 -2.53 5.70 -12.03
N TRP A 205 -1.38 6.32 -12.29
CA TRP A 205 -1.27 7.77 -12.33
C TRP A 205 -1.50 8.26 -13.75
N ARG A 206 -2.37 9.26 -13.88
CA ARG A 206 -2.84 9.78 -15.15
C ARG A 206 -2.53 11.27 -15.25
N THR A 207 -2.13 11.70 -16.43
CA THR A 207 -1.88 13.11 -16.72
C THR A 207 -2.53 13.50 -18.04
N ALA A 208 -2.95 14.76 -18.13
CA ALA A 208 -3.29 15.35 -19.41
C ALA A 208 -2.00 15.51 -20.24
N ALA A 209 -2.07 15.15 -21.52
CA ALA A 209 -0.98 15.34 -22.48
C ALA A 209 -1.54 15.35 -23.91
N THR A 210 -0.76 15.86 -24.85
CA THR A 210 -1.02 15.88 -26.29
C THR A 210 0.02 15.02 -26.98
N LEU A 211 -0.34 13.77 -27.25
CA LEU A 211 0.58 12.82 -27.86
C LEU A 211 0.25 12.67 -29.34
N ARG A 212 1.22 12.95 -30.21
CA ARG A 212 1.08 12.84 -31.68
C ARG A 212 -0.16 13.61 -32.21
N GLY A 213 -0.38 14.83 -31.69
CA GLY A 213 -1.49 15.70 -32.08
C GLY A 213 -2.85 15.33 -31.48
N LYS A 214 -2.93 14.34 -30.57
CA LYS A 214 -4.17 13.98 -29.86
C LYS A 214 -4.06 14.36 -28.38
N GLY A 215 -4.86 15.33 -27.96
CA GLY A 215 -5.03 15.70 -26.56
C GLY A 215 -5.88 14.68 -25.82
N GLY A 216 -5.48 14.32 -24.60
CA GLY A 216 -6.24 13.38 -23.77
C GLY A 216 -5.61 13.15 -22.40
N VAL A 217 -6.26 12.33 -21.59
CA VAL A 217 -5.75 11.88 -20.29
C VAL A 217 -5.13 10.49 -20.47
N TYR A 218 -3.82 10.39 -20.24
CA TYR A 218 -3.03 9.18 -20.47
C TYR A 218 -2.53 8.59 -19.16
N ALA A 219 -2.50 7.26 -19.08
CA ALA A 219 -1.80 6.56 -18.00
C ALA A 219 -0.30 6.62 -18.25
N ALA A 220 0.44 7.33 -17.40
CA ALA A 220 1.87 7.57 -17.60
C ALA A 220 2.76 6.64 -16.74
N GLY A 221 2.16 5.95 -15.78
CA GLY A 221 2.81 5.00 -14.88
C GLY A 221 1.89 4.61 -13.72
N THR A 222 2.47 4.01 -12.69
CA THR A 222 1.74 3.56 -11.50
C THR A 222 2.34 4.23 -10.27
N LEU A 223 1.46 4.71 -9.39
CA LEU A 223 1.82 5.09 -8.03
C LEU A 223 1.73 3.88 -7.11
N TYR A 224 2.72 3.76 -6.25
CA TYR A 224 2.83 2.74 -5.22
C TYR A 224 2.96 3.42 -3.86
N ALA A 225 2.03 3.15 -2.95
CA ALA A 225 2.25 3.34 -1.53
C ALA A 225 2.85 2.05 -0.98
N VAL A 226 4.12 2.11 -0.62
CA VAL A 226 4.94 0.98 -0.17
C VAL A 226 5.03 1.03 1.35
N ARG A 227 4.45 0.04 2.04
CA ARG A 227 4.54 -0.10 3.50
C ARG A 227 6.01 -0.28 3.91
N LEU A 228 6.45 0.36 4.99
CA LEU A 228 7.74 0.01 5.58
C LEU A 228 7.63 -1.36 6.28
N PRO A 229 8.59 -2.28 6.10
CA PRO A 229 8.47 -3.66 6.59
C PRO A 229 8.19 -3.78 8.09
N HIS A 230 8.81 -2.91 8.91
CA HIS A 230 8.67 -2.83 10.37
C HIS A 230 7.36 -2.17 10.86
N ARG A 231 6.41 -1.87 9.96
CA ARG A 231 5.15 -1.19 10.29
C ARG A 231 3.97 -2.06 9.93
N THR A 232 2.94 -2.12 10.76
CA THR A 232 1.77 -2.99 10.52
C THR A 232 0.64 -2.31 9.76
N ARG A 233 0.63 -0.98 9.69
CA ARG A 233 -0.45 -0.22 9.03
C ARG A 233 -0.46 -0.46 7.53
N ARG A 234 -1.63 -0.81 6.98
CA ARG A 234 -1.82 -0.93 5.53
C ARG A 234 -1.56 0.41 4.82
N PRO A 235 -0.81 0.42 3.72
CA PRO A 235 -0.50 1.63 2.98
C PRO A 235 -1.74 2.19 2.28
N ARG A 236 -1.75 3.48 2.00
CA ARG A 236 -2.87 4.17 1.31
C ARG A 236 -2.33 5.23 0.36
N LEU A 237 -3.02 5.45 -0.75
CA LEU A 237 -2.79 6.58 -1.65
C LEU A 237 -3.86 7.64 -1.40
N GLY A 238 -3.44 8.85 -1.08
CA GLY A 238 -4.29 10.03 -0.90
C GLY A 238 -4.43 10.84 -2.17
N ALA A 239 -5.29 11.85 -2.17
CA ALA A 239 -5.48 12.75 -3.32
C ALA A 239 -4.21 13.56 -3.62
N GLU A 240 -3.48 13.92 -2.56
CA GLU A 240 -2.20 14.60 -2.59
C GLU A 240 -1.12 13.84 -3.38
N ASP A 241 -1.12 12.50 -3.30
CA ASP A 241 -0.18 11.67 -4.04
C ASP A 241 -0.42 11.78 -5.56
N PHE A 242 -1.67 11.97 -5.99
CA PHE A 242 -2.01 12.13 -7.42
C PHE A 242 -1.81 13.56 -7.93
N ALA A 243 -1.91 14.55 -7.05
CA ALA A 243 -1.76 15.96 -7.39
C ALA A 243 -0.31 16.33 -7.76
N TYR A 244 0.67 15.58 -7.26
CA TYR A 244 2.07 15.80 -7.61
C TYR A 244 2.31 15.49 -9.11
N PRO A 245 2.98 16.37 -9.87
CA PRO A 245 3.28 16.14 -11.27
C PRO A 245 4.44 15.13 -11.39
N TRP A 246 4.13 13.84 -11.36
CA TRP A 246 5.15 12.80 -11.36
C TRP A 246 5.93 12.69 -12.66
N ARG A 247 5.33 13.02 -13.81
CA ARG A 247 5.96 12.83 -15.11
C ARG A 247 5.42 13.81 -16.16
N ASP A 248 6.30 14.28 -17.03
CA ASP A 248 5.99 15.08 -18.20
C ASP A 248 6.04 14.19 -19.46
N LEU A 249 4.87 13.76 -19.94
CA LEU A 249 4.77 12.87 -21.11
C LEU A 249 5.15 13.57 -22.43
N GLU A 250 4.85 14.85 -22.56
CA GLU A 250 5.11 15.61 -23.79
C GLU A 250 6.61 15.84 -23.94
N GLY A 251 7.26 16.36 -22.88
CA GLY A 251 8.71 16.53 -22.88
C GLY A 251 9.47 15.21 -22.99
N ASP A 252 8.91 14.09 -22.51
CA ASP A 252 9.50 12.77 -22.74
C ASP A 252 9.48 12.35 -24.21
N VAL A 253 8.41 12.69 -24.94
CA VAL A 253 8.35 12.45 -26.39
C VAL A 253 9.36 13.33 -27.13
N GLU A 254 9.45 14.62 -26.77
CA GLU A 254 10.41 15.56 -27.37
C GLU A 254 11.87 15.13 -27.15
N ARG A 255 12.20 14.71 -25.93
CA ARG A 255 13.54 14.20 -25.56
C ARG A 255 13.79 12.76 -26.04
N GLY A 256 12.79 12.11 -26.63
CA GLY A 256 12.85 10.70 -27.01
C GLY A 256 12.91 9.73 -25.83
N LYS A 257 12.74 10.19 -24.58
CA LYS A 257 12.76 9.40 -23.33
C LYS A 257 11.42 8.69 -23.06
N THR A 258 10.93 7.93 -24.04
CA THR A 258 9.72 7.12 -23.83
C THR A 258 10.05 5.82 -23.10
N ALA A 259 9.15 5.35 -22.23
CA ALA A 259 9.33 4.06 -21.55
C ALA A 259 9.55 2.91 -22.55
N TRP A 260 8.90 2.96 -23.72
CA TRP A 260 9.07 1.99 -24.80
C TRP A 260 10.47 2.01 -25.45
N ARG A 261 11.05 3.19 -25.64
CA ARG A 261 12.42 3.31 -26.16
C ARG A 261 13.44 2.83 -25.14
N ALA A 262 13.27 3.24 -23.89
CA ALA A 262 14.10 2.82 -22.77
C ALA A 262 14.08 1.29 -22.57
N LEU A 263 12.90 0.65 -22.73
CA LEU A 263 12.75 -0.81 -22.78
C LEU A 263 13.53 -1.47 -23.93
N ARG A 264 13.60 -0.83 -25.11
CA ARG A 264 14.33 -1.36 -26.26
C ARG A 264 15.83 -1.24 -26.03
N GLU A 265 16.29 -0.08 -25.58
CA GLU A 265 17.70 0.19 -25.28
C GLU A 265 18.22 -0.70 -24.14
N SER A 266 17.40 -0.99 -23.12
CA SER A 266 17.78 -1.89 -22.03
C SER A 266 17.92 -3.36 -22.46
N LYS A 267 17.22 -3.78 -23.53
CA LYS A 267 17.42 -5.12 -24.12
C LYS A 267 18.74 -5.23 -24.89
N GLU A 268 19.18 -4.13 -25.48
CA GLU A 268 20.44 -4.06 -26.25
C GLU A 268 21.66 -3.83 -25.33
N LYS A 269 21.49 -3.03 -24.28
CA LYS A 269 22.49 -2.79 -23.23
C LYS A 269 21.84 -3.01 -21.86
N PRO A 270 21.97 -4.22 -21.28
CA PRO A 270 21.45 -4.47 -19.93
C PRO A 270 22.17 -3.56 -18.94
N LEU A 271 21.38 -2.92 -18.07
CA LEU A 271 21.88 -2.06 -17.00
C LEU A 271 22.77 -2.90 -16.08
N LYS A 272 23.97 -2.39 -15.77
CA LYS A 272 24.96 -3.12 -14.98
C LYS A 272 24.99 -2.55 -13.57
N GLY A 273 24.22 -3.20 -12.72
CA GLY A 273 24.31 -2.99 -11.29
C GLY A 273 23.18 -2.14 -10.70
N ASP A 274 23.05 -2.34 -9.41
CA ASP A 274 21.96 -1.88 -8.54
C ASP A 274 21.74 -0.35 -8.54
N ALA A 275 22.80 0.43 -8.70
CA ALA A 275 22.72 1.90 -8.75
C ALA A 275 22.19 2.43 -10.10
N GLU A 276 22.68 1.87 -11.21
CA GLU A 276 22.24 2.24 -12.57
C GLU A 276 20.74 1.93 -12.76
N VAL A 277 20.31 0.79 -12.22
CA VAL A 277 18.91 0.38 -12.18
C VAL A 277 18.03 1.42 -11.48
N LEU A 278 18.41 1.86 -10.29
CA LEU A 278 17.62 2.82 -9.53
C LEU A 278 17.57 4.18 -10.21
N GLU A 279 18.71 4.66 -10.70
CA GLU A 279 18.77 5.93 -11.43
C GLU A 279 17.91 5.89 -12.69
N PHE A 280 17.95 4.80 -13.46
CA PHE A 280 17.08 4.59 -14.61
C PHE A 280 15.59 4.66 -14.26
N LEU A 281 15.18 4.02 -13.15
CA LEU A 281 13.77 4.07 -12.71
C LEU A 281 13.37 5.46 -12.22
N LEU A 282 14.26 6.16 -11.50
CA LEU A 282 14.03 7.51 -11.01
C LEU A 282 13.96 8.55 -12.14
N ASP A 283 14.64 8.31 -13.26
CA ASP A 283 14.67 9.21 -14.41
C ASP A 283 13.29 9.39 -15.08
N PHE A 284 12.34 8.49 -14.81
CA PHE A 284 10.94 8.64 -15.25
C PHE A 284 10.09 9.53 -14.33
N SER A 285 10.62 9.89 -13.16
CA SER A 285 9.95 10.78 -12.22
C SER A 285 10.55 12.18 -12.31
N LEU A 286 9.70 13.21 -12.42
CA LEU A 286 10.12 14.60 -12.29
C LEU A 286 10.72 14.79 -10.91
N SER A 287 11.93 15.35 -10.86
CA SER A 287 12.61 15.63 -9.60
C SER A 287 11.74 16.49 -8.70
N PRO A 288 11.75 16.24 -7.37
CA PRO A 288 10.96 17.04 -6.46
C PRO A 288 11.40 18.49 -6.54
N PRO A 289 10.46 19.45 -6.52
CA PRO A 289 10.84 20.84 -6.35
C PRO A 289 11.62 20.91 -5.04
N GLN A 290 12.89 21.35 -5.12
CA GLN A 290 13.68 21.58 -3.92
C GLN A 290 12.89 22.56 -3.06
N ALA A 291 12.46 22.13 -1.87
CA ALA A 291 11.67 22.96 -1.00
C ALA A 291 12.48 24.21 -0.65
N LYS A 292 12.17 25.33 -1.30
CA LYS A 292 12.56 26.66 -0.81
C LYS A 292 11.70 26.91 0.43
N ASN A 293 12.33 26.69 1.58
CA ASN A 293 11.88 26.97 2.95
C ASN A 293 10.88 25.99 3.59
N PRO A 294 11.04 25.72 4.90
CA PRO A 294 10.28 24.70 5.62
C PRO A 294 8.94 25.26 6.11
N VAL A 295 7.85 24.59 5.77
CA VAL A 295 6.60 24.75 6.54
C VAL A 295 6.64 23.74 7.66
N SER A 296 6.62 24.28 8.89
CA SER A 296 6.54 23.57 10.15
C SER A 296 5.24 22.78 10.25
N TYR A 297 5.31 21.49 10.60
CA TYR A 297 4.23 20.71 11.19
C TYR A 297 4.82 19.68 12.16
#